data_AF-A0A842Q756-F1
#
_entry.id   AF-A0A842Q756-F1
#
_cell.length_a   1.000
_cell.length_b   1.000
_cell.length_c   1.000
_cell.angle_alpha   90.00
_cell.angle_beta   90.00
_cell.angle_gamma   90.00
#
_symmetry.space_group_name_H-M   'P 1'
#
loop_
_entity.id
_entity.type
_entity.pdbx_description
1 polymer ?
#
loop_
_entity_poly.entity_id
_entity_poly.type
_entity_poly.pdbx_seq_one_letter_code
_entity_poly.pdbx_strand_id
1 'polypeptide(L)'
;MNRNLRGKDLREKIFETIAAKWPTNVRAVIKEMGMDEMNISNVTKFKYHFDQLARNGRIRVKKIDRALVAWPKEIEKLRVVHQFMRGMD
;
A
#
# COMPACT_ATOMS: atom_id res chain seq x y z
N MET A 1 19.28 4.83 -13.39
CA MET A 1 19.63 3.41 -13.17
C MET A 1 18.34 2.58 -13.21
N ASN A 2 18.06 1.89 -14.32
CA ASN A 2 16.84 1.11 -14.51
C ASN A 2 17.10 -0.35 -14.12
N ARG A 3 16.95 -0.71 -12.84
CA ARG A 3 16.96 -2.12 -12.40
C ARG A 3 15.57 -2.69 -12.63
N ASN A 4 15.47 -3.77 -13.39
CA ASN A 4 14.26 -4.60 -13.51
C ASN A 4 13.94 -5.21 -12.12
N LEU A 5 13.24 -4.47 -11.26
CA LEU A 5 12.81 -4.93 -9.95
C LEU A 5 11.80 -6.08 -10.12
N ARG A 6 12.10 -7.25 -9.56
CA ARG A 6 11.28 -8.46 -9.65
C ARG A 6 11.03 -9.05 -8.27
N GLY A 7 9.91 -9.74 -8.12
CA GLY A 7 9.63 -10.56 -6.94
C GLY A 7 9.64 -9.78 -5.61
N LYS A 8 10.57 -10.13 -4.72
CA LYS A 8 10.66 -9.62 -3.34
C LYS A 8 11.07 -8.14 -3.30
N ASP A 9 12.03 -7.73 -4.13
CA ASP A 9 12.55 -6.35 -4.12
C ASP A 9 11.49 -5.35 -4.57
N LEU A 10 10.70 -5.73 -5.59
CA LEU A 10 9.55 -4.94 -6.01
C LEU A 10 8.51 -4.82 -4.90
N ARG A 11 8.26 -5.92 -4.18
CA ARG A 11 7.31 -5.93 -3.05
C ARG A 11 7.78 -4.99 -1.94
N GLU A 12 9.08 -4.96 -1.65
CA GLU A 12 9.64 -4.07 -0.64
C GLU A 12 9.49 -2.60 -1.05
N LYS A 13 9.85 -2.26 -2.28
CA LYS A 13 9.71 -0.90 -2.78
C LYS A 13 8.25 -0.42 -2.82
N ILE A 14 7.31 -1.32 -3.13
CA ILE A 14 5.88 -1.03 -3.03
C ILE A 14 5.50 -0.74 -1.57
N PHE A 15 5.99 -1.52 -0.61
CA PHE A 15 5.73 -1.27 0.81
C PHE A 15 6.29 0.09 1.27
N GLU A 16 7.53 0.41 0.93
CA GLU A 16 8.15 1.71 1.23
C GLU A 16 7.30 2.86 0.68
N THR A 17 6.83 2.71 -0.56
CA THR A 17 5.96 3.72 -1.20
C THR A 17 4.63 3.89 -0.46
N ILE A 18 4.00 2.79 -0.04
CA ILE A 18 2.79 2.83 0.79
C ILE A 18 3.08 3.51 2.13
N ALA A 19 4.20 3.21 2.78
CA ALA A 19 4.58 3.79 4.06
C ALA A 19 4.88 5.29 3.97
N ALA A 20 5.40 5.77 2.85
CA ALA A 20 5.67 7.19 2.63
C ALA A 20 4.41 8.00 2.27
N LYS A 21 3.42 7.40 1.61
CA LYS A 21 2.28 8.12 1.01
C LYS A 21 0.91 7.58 1.44
N TRP A 22 0.79 6.99 2.62
CA TRP A 22 -0.49 6.47 3.08
C TRP A 22 -1.47 7.61 3.45
N PRO A 23 -2.78 7.39 3.28
CA PRO A 23 -3.41 6.25 2.58
C PRO A 23 -3.24 6.36 1.06
N THR A 24 -2.97 5.23 0.39
CA THR A 24 -2.76 5.19 -1.07
C THR A 24 -3.54 4.06 -1.74
N ASN A 25 -3.54 3.99 -3.07
CA ASN A 25 -4.14 2.88 -3.83
C ASN A 25 -3.17 2.33 -4.88
N VAL A 26 -3.53 1.19 -5.47
CA VAL A 26 -2.68 0.49 -6.46
C VAL A 26 -2.20 1.41 -7.59
N ARG A 27 -3.09 2.22 -8.18
CA ARG A 27 -2.76 3.10 -9.30
C ARG A 27 -1.84 4.24 -8.89
N ALA A 28 -2.08 4.83 -7.73
CA ALA A 28 -1.21 5.87 -7.18
C ALA A 28 0.21 5.35 -6.95
N VAL A 29 0.38 4.12 -6.46
CA VAL A 29 1.70 3.50 -6.30
C VAL A 29 2.37 3.20 -7.64
N ILE A 30 1.62 2.75 -8.66
CA ILE A 30 2.17 2.52 -10.01
C ILE A 30 2.69 3.84 -10.60
N LYS A 31 1.89 4.90 -10.51
CA LYS A 31 2.25 6.24 -10.97
C LYS A 31 3.50 6.76 -10.25
N GLU A 32 3.58 6.56 -8.94
CA GLU A 32 4.75 6.95 -8.14
C GLU A 32 6.02 6.21 -8.56
N MET A 33 5.89 4.97 -9.03
CA MET A 33 7.00 4.19 -9.55
C MET A 33 7.37 4.55 -11.01
N GLY A 34 6.77 5.60 -11.57
CA GLY A 34 7.03 6.06 -12.94
C GLY A 34 6.51 5.11 -14.02
N MET A 35 5.51 4.30 -13.69
CA MET A 35 4.90 3.33 -14.59
C MET A 35 3.49 3.78 -14.98
N ASP A 36 3.00 3.30 -16.13
CA ASP A 36 1.64 3.58 -16.58
C ASP A 36 0.59 2.87 -15.68
N GLU A 37 -0.20 3.68 -14.96
CA GLU A 37 -1.27 3.26 -14.06
C GLU A 37 -2.56 2.81 -14.76
N MET A 38 -2.70 3.09 -16.06
CA MET A 38 -3.80 2.61 -16.89
C MET A 38 -3.51 1.22 -17.48
N ASN A 39 -2.25 0.80 -17.52
CA ASN A 39 -1.86 -0.53 -17.96
C ASN A 39 -2.38 -1.64 -17.03
N ILE A 40 -3.29 -2.48 -17.54
CA ILE A 40 -3.96 -3.54 -16.77
C ILE A 40 -2.97 -4.58 -16.21
N SER A 41 -1.88 -4.89 -16.93
CA SER A 41 -0.85 -5.82 -16.45
C SER A 41 -0.10 -5.24 -15.25
N ASN A 42 0.20 -3.93 -15.25
CA ASN A 42 0.79 -3.26 -14.09
C ASN A 42 -0.15 -3.29 -12.90
N VAL A 43 -1.43 -2.95 -13.11
CA VAL A 43 -2.46 -2.98 -12.05
C VAL A 43 -2.58 -4.37 -11.44
N THR A 44 -2.64 -5.41 -12.27
CA THR A 44 -2.74 -6.81 -11.82
C THR A 44 -1.51 -7.24 -11.03
N LYS A 45 -0.31 -6.91 -11.53
CA LYS A 45 0.96 -7.21 -10.87
C LYS A 45 1.09 -6.53 -9.51
N PHE A 46 0.78 -5.24 -9.42
CA PHE A 46 0.87 -4.49 -8.17
C PHE A 46 -0.20 -4.92 -7.17
N LYS A 47 -1.43 -5.20 -7.64
CA LYS A 47 -2.47 -5.79 -6.79
C LYS A 47 -2.00 -7.11 -6.16
N TYR A 48 -1.36 -8.00 -6.92
CA TYR A 48 -0.76 -9.21 -6.36
C TYR A 48 0.24 -8.90 -5.23
N HIS A 49 1.08 -7.88 -5.40
CA HIS A 49 2.02 -7.47 -4.34
C HIS A 49 1.32 -6.88 -3.11
N PHE A 50 0.26 -6.08 -3.29
CA PHE A 50 -0.60 -5.60 -2.20
C PHE A 50 -1.23 -6.76 -1.44
N ASP A 51 -1.82 -7.73 -2.15
CA ASP A 51 -2.47 -8.90 -1.55
C ASP A 51 -1.47 -9.71 -0.70
N GLN A 52 -0.25 -9.87 -1.19
CA GLN A 52 0.82 -10.56 -0.46
C GLN A 52 1.32 -9.77 0.76
N LEU A 53 1.47 -8.44 0.65
CA LEU A 53 1.83 -7.59 1.79
C LEU A 53 0.73 -7.60 2.87
N ALA A 54 -0.53 -7.64 2.46
CA ALA A 54 -1.67 -7.75 3.37
C ALA A 54 -1.72 -9.13 4.05
N ARG A 55 -1.52 -10.22 3.28
CA ARG A 55 -1.42 -11.60 3.82
C ARG A 55 -0.28 -11.74 4.84
N ASN A 56 0.85 -11.09 4.59
CA ASN A 56 1.98 -11.06 5.51
C ASN A 56 1.82 -10.04 6.66
N GLY A 57 0.67 -9.37 6.76
CA GLY A 57 0.37 -8.45 7.84
C GLY A 57 1.19 -7.15 7.85
N ARG A 58 1.86 -6.79 6.76
CA ARG A 58 2.64 -5.54 6.68
C ARG A 58 1.76 -4.32 6.42
N ILE A 59 0.70 -4.49 5.63
CA ILE A 59 -0.26 -3.43 5.32
C ILE A 59 -1.67 -3.88 5.68
N ARG A 60 -2.56 -2.90 5.82
CA ARG A 60 -4.00 -3.08 5.72
C ARG A 60 -4.46 -2.65 4.34
N VAL A 61 -5.51 -3.30 3.87
CA VAL A 61 -6.21 -2.94 2.63
C VAL A 61 -7.70 -2.83 2.91
N LYS A 62 -8.37 -1.88 2.27
CA LYS A 62 -9.81 -1.70 2.32
C LYS A 62 -10.31 -1.28 0.95
N LYS A 63 -11.38 -1.91 0.47
CA LYS A 63 -12.06 -1.47 -0.75
C LYS A 63 -12.92 -0.25 -0.40
N ILE A 64 -12.69 0.85 -1.09
CA ILE A 64 -13.48 2.08 -0.99
C ILE A 64 -13.94 2.42 -2.41
N ASP A 65 -15.25 2.30 -2.64
CA ASP A 65 -15.84 2.32 -3.98
C ASP A 65 -15.11 1.36 -4.93
N ARG A 66 -14.47 1.85 -5.99
CA ARG A 66 -13.72 1.06 -6.97
C ARG A 66 -12.23 0.90 -6.62
N ALA A 67 -11.72 1.61 -5.62
CA ALA A 67 -10.31 1.62 -5.27
C ALA A 67 -9.95 0.64 -4.14
N LEU A 68 -8.82 -0.08 -4.29
CA LEU A 68 -8.20 -0.83 -3.21
C LEU A 68 -7.20 0.08 -2.49
N VAL A 69 -7.63 0.63 -1.35
CA VAL A 69 -6.84 1.56 -0.54
C VAL A 69 -6.00 0.80 0.46
N ALA A 70 -4.75 1.22 0.68
CA ALA A 70 -3.78 0.58 1.55
C ALA A 70 -3.04 1.57 2.45
N TRP A 71 -2.64 1.10 3.63
CA TRP A 71 -1.79 1.80 4.60
C TRP A 71 -1.00 0.82 5.48
N PRO A 72 0.12 1.23 6.11
CA PRO A 72 0.90 0.35 6.99
C PRO A 72 0.10 -0.13 8.21
N LYS A 73 0.30 -1.38 8.63
CA LYS A 73 -0.40 -1.94 9.81
C LYS A 73 -0.07 -1.17 11.10
N GLU A 74 1.13 -0.62 11.22
CA GLU A 74 1.58 0.13 12.40
C GLU A 74 0.70 1.36 12.71
N ILE A 75 0.16 2.00 11.67
CA ILE A 75 -0.72 3.16 11.82
C ILE A 75 -2.01 2.82 12.60
N GLU A 76 -2.48 1.58 12.53
CA GLU A 76 -3.64 1.15 13.33
C GLU A 76 -3.36 1.23 14.83
N LYS A 77 -2.12 0.97 15.27
CA LYS A 77 -1.75 1.12 16.69
C LYS A 77 -1.87 2.57 17.13
N LEU A 78 -1.41 3.50 16.30
CA LEU A 78 -1.51 4.94 16.58
C LEU A 78 -2.96 5.41 16.61
N ARG A 79 -3.82 4.89 15.73
CA ARG A 79 -5.26 5.19 15.73
C ARG A 79 -5.92 4.76 17.04
N VAL A 80 -5.58 3.56 17.53
CA VAL A 80 -6.10 3.04 18.79
C VAL A 80 -5.67 3.91 19.95
N VAL A 81 -4.37 4.27 20.05
CA VAL A 81 -3.87 5.18 21.11
C VAL A 81 -4.60 6.52 21.07
N HIS A 82 -4.74 7.11 19.87
CA HIS A 82 -5.45 8.38 19.71
C HIS A 82 -6.94 8.28 20.12
N GLN A 83 -7.61 7.17 19.82
CA GLN A 83 -8.99 6.94 20.27
C GLN A 83 -9.08 6.82 21.79
N PHE A 84 -8.16 6.11 22.43
CA PHE A 84 -8.10 6.04 23.89
C PHE A 84 -7.91 7.41 24.52
N MET A 85 -6.98 8.22 23.98
CA MET A 85 -6.75 9.58 24.49
C MET A 85 -7.98 10.49 24.35
N ARG A 86 -8.75 10.37 23.26
CA ARG A 86 -9.99 11.15 23.06
C ARG A 86 -11.20 10.64 23.84
N GLY A 87 -11.15 9.43 24.38
CA GLY A 87 -12.20 8.86 25.22
C GLY A 87 -11.98 9.08 26.72
N MET A 88 -10.93 9.80 27.10
CA MET A 88 -10.65 10.21 28.48
C MET A 88 -11.14 11.64 28.80
N ASP A 89 -11.88 12.25 27.87
CA ASP A 89 -12.60 13.52 28.06
C ASP A 89 -14.08 13.29 28.40
#